data_AF-A0A5P8P2D8-F1
#
_entry.id   AF-A0A5P8P2D8-F1
#
_cell.length_a   1.000
_cell.length_b   1.000
_cell.length_c   1.000
_cell.angle_alpha   90.00
_cell.angle_beta   90.00
_cell.angle_gamma   90.00
#
_symmetry.space_group_name_H-M   'P 1'
#
loop_
_entity.id
_entity.type
_entity.pdbx_description
1 polymer ?
#
loop_
_entity_poly.entity_id
_entity_poly.type
_entity_poly.pdbx_seq_one_letter_code
_entity_poly.pdbx_strand_id
1 'polypeptide(L)'
;MYKYIITAIIIAIFAGCSAPKPKHAPSWYTSPPKDFKFIYSVASGESLTHAKNKAIINLREQIQKDLDSVFTNKTTKLKLDDSFDLTPILKENERLVNTMSLIELKIEKTQKFNDQELILLKTPRKAIFDRFDIIATKRLKNSKENYDSIQENDSWLKKYSILHNEMKNFAKLASIIEARKLLINSYNNISEINYLNNLYSDYIELKNQISIYVLSDVNSMGFVKGVKTALSSNGLELSSKPKSDKSLKIFITSTTQNVQDYGFNKSKSLVKYTTYDLNKNKVAFKQHTFSAKSRKSYSDAKAQSLIHQNSKIKKLGIFDFLGVK
;
A
#
# COMPACT_ATOMS: atom_id res chain seq x y z
N MET A 1 -73.97 -17.42 -37.23
CA MET A 1 -72.50 -17.46 -37.46
C MET A 1 -71.72 -16.41 -36.67
N TYR A 2 -72.23 -15.19 -36.46
CA TYR A 2 -71.51 -14.12 -35.72
C TYR A 2 -71.20 -14.43 -34.24
N LYS A 3 -72.05 -15.20 -33.55
CA LYS A 3 -71.84 -15.60 -32.14
C LYS A 3 -70.58 -16.45 -31.93
N TYR A 4 -70.29 -17.40 -32.83
CA TYR A 4 -69.15 -18.31 -32.70
C TYR A 4 -67.80 -17.62 -32.95
N ILE A 5 -67.79 -16.57 -33.79
CA ILE A 5 -66.58 -15.77 -34.06
C ILE A 5 -66.21 -14.92 -32.83
N ILE A 6 -67.20 -14.35 -32.14
CA ILE A 6 -66.96 -13.55 -30.93
C ILE A 6 -66.47 -14.44 -29.77
N THR A 7 -66.98 -15.68 -29.64
CA THR A 7 -66.52 -16.61 -28.59
C THR A 7 -65.07 -17.06 -28.81
N ALA A 8 -64.67 -17.28 -30.07
CA ALA A 8 -63.29 -17.66 -30.40
C ALA A 8 -62.27 -16.54 -30.11
N ILE A 9 -62.65 -15.27 -30.34
CA ILE A 9 -61.81 -14.10 -30.04
C ILE A 9 -61.63 -13.91 -28.52
N ILE A 10 -62.68 -14.13 -27.72
CA ILE A 10 -62.61 -14.01 -26.25
C ILE A 10 -61.69 -15.09 -25.65
N ILE A 11 -61.76 -16.34 -26.15
CA ILE A 11 -60.88 -17.43 -25.67
C ILE A 11 -59.41 -17.15 -26.05
N ALA A 12 -59.15 -16.56 -27.21
CA ALA A 12 -57.80 -16.17 -27.62
C ALA A 12 -57.21 -15.03 -26.78
N ILE A 13 -58.03 -14.13 -26.23
CA ILE A 13 -57.58 -13.04 -25.35
C ILE A 13 -57.25 -13.54 -23.94
N PHE A 14 -57.97 -14.57 -23.44
CA PHE A 14 -57.68 -15.17 -22.12
C PHE A 14 -56.65 -16.31 -22.15
N ALA A 15 -56.39 -16.91 -23.31
CA ALA A 15 -55.28 -17.84 -23.52
C ALA A 15 -53.92 -17.14 -23.68
N GLY A 16 -53.89 -15.80 -23.59
CA GLY A 16 -52.69 -14.97 -23.56
C GLY A 16 -51.86 -15.14 -22.29
N CYS A 17 -51.17 -16.28 -22.19
CA CYS A 17 -49.83 -16.43 -21.61
C CYS A 17 -49.59 -15.85 -20.21
N SER A 18 -50.28 -16.37 -19.19
CA SER A 18 -49.66 -16.44 -17.85
C SER A 18 -48.70 -17.63 -17.85
N ALA A 19 -47.48 -17.43 -18.39
CA ALA A 19 -46.43 -18.43 -18.29
C ALA A 19 -46.23 -18.79 -16.81
N PRO A 20 -46.23 -20.09 -16.44
CA PRO A 20 -46.16 -20.50 -15.05
C PRO A 20 -44.90 -19.93 -14.41
N LYS A 21 -45.04 -19.25 -13.27
CA LYS A 21 -43.91 -18.72 -12.52
C LYS A 21 -42.94 -19.87 -12.21
N PRO A 22 -41.64 -19.72 -12.47
CA PRO A 22 -40.66 -20.78 -12.23
C PRO A 22 -40.68 -21.19 -10.75
N LYS A 23 -40.85 -22.50 -10.48
CA LYS A 23 -40.92 -23.04 -9.10
C LYS A 23 -39.57 -23.04 -8.37
N HIS A 24 -38.47 -23.03 -9.14
CA HIS A 24 -37.11 -23.07 -8.60
C HIS A 24 -36.27 -21.98 -9.26
N ALA A 25 -35.31 -21.45 -8.52
CA ALA A 25 -34.28 -20.58 -9.07
C ALA A 25 -33.48 -21.35 -10.13
N PRO A 26 -33.03 -20.68 -11.20
CA PRO A 26 -32.28 -21.33 -12.25
C PRO A 26 -30.94 -21.86 -11.72
N SER A 27 -30.47 -22.99 -12.26
CA SER A 27 -29.24 -23.65 -11.80
C SER A 27 -27.99 -22.77 -11.92
N TRP A 28 -27.92 -21.89 -12.92
CA TRP A 28 -26.79 -20.96 -13.07
C TRP A 28 -26.72 -19.91 -11.95
N TYR A 29 -27.81 -19.69 -11.21
CA TYR A 29 -27.86 -18.79 -10.06
C TYR A 29 -27.43 -19.48 -8.77
N THR A 30 -27.88 -20.72 -8.55
CA THR A 30 -27.54 -21.50 -7.35
C THR A 30 -26.18 -22.21 -7.47
N SER A 31 -25.72 -22.45 -8.68
CA SER A 31 -24.45 -23.08 -9.01
C SER A 31 -23.84 -22.39 -10.24
N PRO A 32 -23.22 -21.21 -10.05
CA PRO A 32 -22.62 -20.46 -11.14
C PRO A 32 -21.57 -21.28 -11.88
N PRO A 33 -21.42 -21.10 -13.21
CA PRO A 33 -20.39 -21.78 -13.98
C PRO A 33 -19.00 -21.52 -13.39
N LYS A 34 -18.13 -22.54 -13.46
CA LYS A 34 -16.71 -22.42 -13.12
C LYS A 34 -15.90 -22.70 -14.37
N ASP A 35 -15.03 -21.76 -14.76
CA ASP A 35 -14.09 -21.98 -15.84
C ASP A 35 -12.76 -21.25 -15.59
N PHE A 36 -11.79 -21.50 -16.47
CA PHE A 36 -10.44 -20.92 -16.40
C PHE A 36 -10.28 -19.62 -17.20
N LYS A 37 -11.27 -19.22 -18.01
CA LYS A 37 -11.18 -18.05 -18.90
C LYS A 37 -11.90 -16.82 -18.35
N PHE A 38 -12.93 -17.04 -17.56
CA PHE A 38 -13.88 -16.09 -17.05
C PHE A 38 -14.02 -16.25 -15.52
N ILE A 39 -14.49 -15.17 -14.91
CA ILE A 39 -14.98 -15.18 -13.54
C ILE A 39 -16.46 -14.86 -13.62
N TYR A 40 -17.26 -15.66 -12.94
CA TYR A 40 -18.71 -15.48 -12.86
C TYR A 40 -19.10 -14.96 -11.50
N SER A 41 -20.15 -14.14 -11.47
CA SER A 41 -20.77 -13.70 -10.23
C SER A 41 -22.26 -13.59 -10.43
N VAL A 42 -23.01 -13.91 -9.38
CA VAL A 42 -24.47 -13.90 -9.36
C VAL A 42 -24.97 -12.99 -8.25
N ALA A 43 -26.10 -12.35 -8.50
CA ALA A 43 -26.86 -11.66 -7.47
C ALA A 43 -28.32 -11.51 -7.86
N SER A 44 -29.16 -11.25 -6.86
CA SER A 44 -30.55 -10.83 -7.02
C SER A 44 -30.74 -9.39 -6.56
N GLY A 45 -31.73 -8.71 -7.13
CA GLY A 45 -32.12 -7.37 -6.70
C GLY A 45 -33.52 -7.00 -7.21
N GLU A 46 -34.09 -5.96 -6.62
CA GLU A 46 -35.42 -5.42 -6.99
C GLU A 46 -35.46 -4.86 -8.42
N SER A 47 -34.29 -4.56 -9.00
CA SER A 47 -34.14 -4.13 -10.38
C SER A 47 -32.87 -4.72 -10.99
N LEU A 48 -32.80 -4.71 -12.32
CA LEU A 48 -31.61 -5.16 -13.06
C LEU A 48 -30.35 -4.41 -12.61
N THR A 49 -30.45 -3.10 -12.40
CA THR A 49 -29.34 -2.25 -11.96
C THR A 49 -28.89 -2.61 -10.54
N HIS A 50 -29.84 -2.83 -9.63
CA HIS A 50 -29.53 -3.22 -8.25
C HIS A 50 -28.84 -4.60 -8.23
N ALA A 51 -29.40 -5.58 -8.94
CA ALA A 51 -28.80 -6.90 -9.09
C ALA A 51 -27.39 -6.82 -9.69
N LYS A 52 -27.19 -5.98 -10.73
CA LYS A 52 -25.89 -5.73 -11.36
C LYS A 52 -24.86 -5.22 -10.38
N ASN A 53 -25.18 -4.18 -9.63
CA ASN A 53 -24.25 -3.60 -8.65
C ASN A 53 -23.89 -4.62 -7.56
N LYS A 54 -24.88 -5.37 -7.07
CA LYS A 54 -24.66 -6.41 -6.06
C LYS A 54 -23.77 -7.54 -6.59
N ALA A 55 -23.97 -7.99 -7.83
CA ALA A 55 -23.11 -9.01 -8.43
C ALA A 55 -21.67 -8.51 -8.65
N ILE A 56 -21.48 -7.22 -8.97
CA ILE A 56 -20.14 -6.61 -9.05
C ILE A 56 -19.46 -6.61 -7.67
N ILE A 57 -20.19 -6.27 -6.61
CA ILE A 57 -19.67 -6.32 -5.23
C ILE A 57 -19.30 -7.76 -4.86
N ASN A 58 -20.20 -8.72 -5.09
CA ASN A 58 -19.93 -10.14 -4.83
C ASN A 58 -18.69 -10.65 -5.60
N LEU A 59 -18.53 -10.23 -6.86
CA LEU A 59 -17.37 -10.59 -7.69
C LEU A 59 -16.07 -10.08 -7.04
N ARG A 60 -16.08 -8.83 -6.57
CA ARG A 60 -14.95 -8.21 -5.88
C ARG A 60 -14.65 -8.95 -4.58
N GLU A 61 -15.64 -9.15 -3.73
CA GLU A 61 -15.47 -9.88 -2.47
C GLU A 61 -14.92 -11.29 -2.66
N GLN A 62 -15.36 -12.00 -3.71
CA GLN A 62 -14.82 -13.31 -4.04
C GLN A 62 -13.32 -13.23 -4.39
N ILE A 63 -12.93 -12.33 -5.28
CA ILE A 63 -11.52 -12.16 -5.67
C ILE A 63 -10.67 -11.74 -4.46
N GLN A 64 -11.21 -10.85 -3.61
CA GLN A 64 -10.53 -10.43 -2.38
C GLN A 64 -10.33 -11.62 -1.44
N LYS A 65 -11.37 -12.41 -1.17
CA LYS A 65 -11.26 -13.60 -0.30
C LYS A 65 -10.24 -14.60 -0.83
N ASP A 66 -10.27 -14.88 -2.13
CA ASP A 66 -9.31 -15.78 -2.75
C ASP A 66 -7.88 -15.22 -2.62
N LEU A 67 -7.68 -13.91 -2.85
CA LEU A 67 -6.37 -13.26 -2.72
C LEU A 67 -5.88 -13.19 -1.26
N ASP A 68 -6.75 -12.88 -0.31
CA ASP A 68 -6.42 -12.87 1.12
C ASP A 68 -6.01 -14.28 1.58
N SER A 69 -6.71 -15.31 1.10
CA SER A 69 -6.40 -16.71 1.40
C SER A 69 -5.00 -17.14 0.94
N VAL A 70 -4.45 -16.51 -0.11
CA VAL A 70 -3.09 -16.78 -0.59
C VAL A 70 -2.06 -16.49 0.50
N PHE A 71 -2.27 -15.42 1.26
CA PHE A 71 -1.37 -14.97 2.31
C PHE A 71 -1.69 -15.62 3.67
N THR A 72 -2.97 -15.67 4.06
CA THR A 72 -3.37 -16.21 5.38
C THR A 72 -3.15 -17.71 5.50
N ASN A 73 -3.37 -18.47 4.43
CA ASN A 73 -3.12 -19.92 4.40
C ASN A 73 -1.68 -20.26 3.99
N LYS A 74 -0.78 -19.26 3.86
CA LYS A 74 0.63 -19.42 3.47
C LYS A 74 0.80 -20.26 2.18
N THR A 75 -0.10 -20.10 1.20
CA THR A 75 0.00 -20.80 -0.10
C THR A 75 0.88 -20.05 -1.11
N THR A 76 1.14 -18.76 -0.85
CA THR A 76 2.19 -18.00 -1.53
C THR A 76 3.58 -18.59 -1.28
N LYS A 77 4.51 -18.35 -2.22
CA LYS A 77 5.94 -18.67 -2.08
C LYS A 77 6.73 -17.55 -1.38
N LEU A 78 6.07 -16.50 -0.89
CA LEU A 78 6.70 -15.47 -0.08
C LEU A 78 7.18 -16.05 1.26
N LYS A 79 8.44 -15.79 1.59
CA LYS A 79 9.11 -16.23 2.80
C LYS A 79 9.06 -15.11 3.83
N LEU A 80 7.90 -14.96 4.46
CA LEU A 80 7.69 -14.00 5.55
C LEU A 80 7.93 -14.71 6.89
N ASP A 81 8.58 -14.03 7.83
CA ASP A 81 8.70 -14.55 9.19
C ASP A 81 7.35 -14.44 9.93
N ASP A 82 7.20 -15.16 11.05
CA ASP A 82 5.96 -15.15 11.83
C ASP A 82 5.69 -13.79 12.53
N SER A 83 6.67 -12.88 12.53
CA SER A 83 6.53 -11.52 13.08
C SER A 83 6.01 -10.50 12.05
N PHE A 84 5.91 -10.91 10.78
CA PHE A 84 5.44 -10.04 9.72
C PHE A 84 3.96 -9.69 9.90
N ASP A 85 3.68 -8.39 10.00
CA ASP A 85 2.30 -7.89 9.99
C ASP A 85 1.72 -7.99 8.58
N LEU A 86 0.75 -8.89 8.39
CA LEU A 86 0.03 -9.06 7.11
C LEU A 86 -0.99 -7.95 6.83
N THR A 87 -1.35 -7.12 7.82
CA THR A 87 -2.37 -6.07 7.69
C THR A 87 -2.15 -5.16 6.47
N PRO A 88 -0.93 -4.69 6.15
CA PRO A 88 -0.71 -3.88 4.96
C PRO A 88 -1.01 -4.61 3.65
N ILE A 89 -0.73 -5.92 3.57
CA ILE A 89 -1.05 -6.74 2.38
C ILE A 89 -2.57 -6.88 2.23
N LEU A 90 -3.28 -7.21 3.31
CA LEU A 90 -4.73 -7.37 3.27
C LEU A 90 -5.44 -6.07 2.88
N LYS A 91 -4.97 -4.93 3.38
CA LYS A 91 -5.46 -3.60 2.96
C LYS A 91 -5.17 -3.31 1.49
N GLU A 92 -3.99 -3.71 0.98
CA GLU A 92 -3.66 -3.55 -0.43
C GLU A 92 -4.48 -4.49 -1.33
N ASN A 93 -4.83 -5.70 -0.86
CA ASN A 93 -5.74 -6.62 -1.57
C ASN A 93 -7.13 -5.99 -1.74
N GLU A 94 -7.71 -5.49 -0.64
CA GLU A 94 -8.98 -4.75 -0.65
C GLU A 94 -8.91 -3.57 -1.62
N ARG A 95 -7.88 -2.72 -1.51
CA ARG A 95 -7.68 -1.55 -2.37
C ARG A 95 -7.55 -1.97 -3.85
N LEU A 96 -6.78 -3.02 -4.13
CA LEU A 96 -6.53 -3.52 -5.48
C LEU A 96 -7.83 -3.96 -6.15
N VAL A 97 -8.63 -4.77 -5.47
CA VAL A 97 -9.90 -5.30 -5.98
C VAL A 97 -10.95 -4.18 -6.12
N ASN A 98 -11.00 -3.23 -5.18
CA ASN A 98 -11.93 -2.11 -5.26
C ASN A 98 -11.61 -1.10 -6.37
N THR A 99 -10.32 -0.97 -6.73
CA THR A 99 -9.87 -0.11 -7.83
C THR A 99 -9.73 -0.84 -9.16
N MET A 100 -9.97 -2.16 -9.18
CA MET A 100 -9.91 -2.99 -10.36
C MET A 100 -10.97 -2.58 -11.38
N SER A 101 -10.52 -2.37 -12.62
CA SER A 101 -11.37 -2.07 -13.74
C SER A 101 -12.05 -3.33 -14.27
N LEU A 102 -13.36 -3.26 -14.49
CA LEU A 102 -14.20 -4.34 -15.00
C LEU A 102 -14.78 -4.00 -16.39
N ILE A 103 -13.96 -3.40 -17.27
CA ILE A 103 -14.41 -2.87 -18.58
C ILE A 103 -15.10 -3.92 -19.45
N GLU A 104 -14.64 -5.18 -19.41
CA GLU A 104 -15.19 -6.27 -20.23
C GLU A 104 -16.27 -7.10 -19.50
N LEU A 105 -16.85 -6.54 -18.44
CA LEU A 105 -17.94 -7.16 -17.71
C LEU A 105 -19.21 -7.24 -18.57
N LYS A 106 -19.78 -8.44 -18.70
CA LYS A 106 -21.01 -8.70 -19.45
C LYS A 106 -22.05 -9.35 -18.56
N ILE A 107 -23.31 -9.00 -18.80
CA ILE A 107 -24.44 -9.76 -18.28
C ILE A 107 -24.62 -10.96 -19.22
N GLU A 108 -24.44 -12.17 -18.69
CA GLU A 108 -24.58 -13.40 -19.44
C GLU A 108 -26.02 -13.91 -19.44
N LYS A 109 -26.68 -13.83 -18.29
CA LYS A 109 -28.07 -14.26 -18.10
C LYS A 109 -28.81 -13.32 -17.17
N THR A 110 -30.11 -13.20 -17.41
CA THR A 110 -31.07 -12.49 -16.54
C THR A 110 -32.35 -13.31 -16.44
N GLN A 111 -32.96 -13.36 -15.26
CA GLN A 111 -34.26 -14.01 -15.09
C GLN A 111 -35.01 -13.42 -13.89
N LYS A 112 -36.31 -13.15 -14.06
CA LYS A 112 -37.19 -12.83 -12.94
C LYS A 112 -37.54 -14.07 -12.12
N PHE A 113 -37.40 -13.98 -10.80
CA PHE A 113 -37.78 -15.02 -9.85
C PHE A 113 -38.22 -14.37 -8.53
N ASN A 114 -39.42 -14.70 -8.03
CA ASN A 114 -39.99 -14.14 -6.80
C ASN A 114 -39.88 -12.60 -6.71
N ASP A 115 -40.32 -11.91 -7.77
CA ASP A 115 -40.30 -10.45 -7.89
C ASP A 115 -38.90 -9.81 -7.78
N GLN A 116 -37.84 -10.61 -7.91
CA GLN A 116 -36.45 -10.17 -8.02
C GLN A 116 -35.89 -10.45 -9.42
N GLU A 117 -35.02 -9.56 -9.88
CA GLU A 117 -34.16 -9.79 -11.04
C GLU A 117 -32.92 -10.58 -10.58
N LEU A 118 -32.78 -11.80 -11.09
CA LEU A 118 -31.57 -12.60 -10.93
C LEU A 118 -30.65 -12.33 -12.12
N ILE A 119 -29.35 -12.19 -11.86
CA ILE A 119 -28.36 -12.04 -12.93
C ILE A 119 -27.16 -12.96 -12.77
N LEU A 120 -26.54 -13.26 -13.90
CA LEU A 120 -25.21 -13.84 -14.01
C LEU A 120 -24.31 -12.86 -14.76
N LEU A 121 -23.28 -12.36 -14.08
CA LEU A 121 -22.20 -11.61 -14.70
C LEU A 121 -21.06 -12.54 -15.10
N LYS A 122 -20.37 -12.19 -16.18
CA LYS A 122 -19.09 -12.77 -16.54
C LYS A 122 -18.07 -11.69 -16.89
N THR A 123 -16.81 -11.91 -16.53
CA THR A 123 -15.69 -11.07 -16.94
C THR A 123 -14.49 -11.93 -17.33
N PRO A 124 -13.74 -11.61 -18.41
CA PRO A 124 -12.55 -12.37 -18.78
C PRO A 124 -11.42 -12.18 -17.75
N ARG A 125 -10.84 -13.28 -17.28
CA ARG A 125 -9.66 -13.28 -16.39
C ARG A 125 -8.48 -12.56 -17.04
N LYS A 126 -8.29 -12.80 -18.35
CA LYS A 126 -7.22 -12.17 -19.14
C LYS A 126 -7.31 -10.64 -19.15
N ALA A 127 -8.51 -10.08 -19.31
CA ALA A 127 -8.70 -8.63 -19.33
C ALA A 127 -8.28 -7.98 -18.00
N ILE A 128 -8.57 -8.63 -16.87
CA ILE A 128 -8.11 -8.17 -15.55
C ILE A 128 -6.60 -8.34 -15.41
N PHE A 129 -6.08 -9.51 -15.81
CA PHE A 129 -4.65 -9.82 -15.75
C PHE A 129 -3.82 -8.78 -16.51
N ASP A 130 -4.16 -8.50 -17.78
CA ASP A 130 -3.40 -7.60 -18.65
C ASP A 130 -3.31 -6.17 -18.02
N ARG A 131 -4.33 -5.75 -17.25
CA ARG A 131 -4.31 -4.47 -16.52
C ARG A 131 -3.37 -4.50 -15.32
N PHE A 132 -3.43 -5.57 -14.52
CA PHE A 132 -2.51 -5.74 -13.41
C PHE A 132 -1.07 -5.89 -13.89
N ASP A 133 -0.87 -6.53 -15.05
CA ASP A 133 0.45 -6.74 -15.63
C ASP A 133 1.15 -5.42 -16.01
N ILE A 134 0.44 -4.49 -16.66
CA ILE A 134 0.98 -3.16 -16.98
C ILE A 134 1.41 -2.42 -15.71
N ILE A 135 0.57 -2.44 -14.66
CA ILE A 135 0.84 -1.74 -13.40
C ILE A 135 2.00 -2.40 -12.65
N ALA A 136 2.00 -3.73 -12.58
CA ALA A 136 3.02 -4.51 -11.87
C ALA A 136 4.38 -4.38 -12.55
N THR A 137 4.46 -4.55 -13.87
CA THR A 137 5.71 -4.49 -14.62
C THR A 137 6.42 -3.15 -14.42
N LYS A 138 5.70 -2.03 -14.52
CA LYS A 138 6.28 -0.70 -14.28
C LYS A 138 6.79 -0.55 -12.84
N ARG A 139 6.02 -1.00 -11.86
CA ARG A 139 6.40 -0.88 -10.45
C ARG A 139 7.57 -1.78 -10.09
N LEU A 140 7.57 -3.02 -10.57
CA LEU A 140 8.65 -3.97 -10.36
C LEU A 140 9.94 -3.50 -11.00
N LYS A 141 9.89 -2.97 -12.22
CA LYS A 141 11.06 -2.39 -12.87
C LYS A 141 11.68 -1.29 -12.00
N ASN A 142 10.89 -0.28 -11.62
CA ASN A 142 11.40 0.83 -10.79
C ASN A 142 11.94 0.35 -9.43
N SER A 143 11.24 -0.61 -8.79
CA SER A 143 11.64 -1.12 -7.48
C SER A 143 12.94 -1.93 -7.55
N LYS A 144 13.11 -2.73 -8.61
CA LYS A 144 14.36 -3.43 -8.91
C LYS A 144 15.50 -2.46 -9.20
N GLU A 145 15.29 -1.48 -10.07
CA GLU A 145 16.30 -0.45 -10.37
C GLU A 145 16.78 0.27 -9.10
N ASN A 146 15.86 0.61 -8.19
CA ASN A 146 16.22 1.21 -6.90
C ASN A 146 16.98 0.24 -5.99
N TYR A 147 16.54 -1.01 -5.88
CA TYR A 147 17.21 -2.04 -5.08
C TYR A 147 18.62 -2.35 -5.63
N ASP A 148 18.74 -2.52 -6.94
CA ASP A 148 20.00 -2.78 -7.64
C ASP A 148 20.95 -1.56 -7.65
N SER A 149 20.43 -0.35 -7.35
CA SER A 149 21.27 0.84 -7.19
C SER A 149 22.15 0.81 -5.95
N ILE A 150 21.88 -0.09 -5.00
CA ILE A 150 22.67 -0.28 -3.78
C ILE A 150 24.08 -0.73 -4.16
N GLN A 151 25.07 0.12 -3.88
CA GLN A 151 26.47 -0.21 -4.11
C GLN A 151 27.11 -0.86 -2.88
N GLU A 152 28.13 -1.69 -3.09
CA GLU A 152 28.85 -2.35 -2.00
C GLU A 152 29.45 -1.34 -1.00
N ASN A 153 30.00 -0.24 -1.52
CA ASN A 153 30.62 0.84 -0.75
C ASN A 153 29.62 1.86 -0.15
N ASP A 154 28.32 1.70 -0.39
CA ASP A 154 27.32 2.57 0.21
C ASP A 154 27.30 2.43 1.74
N SER A 155 27.12 3.55 2.44
CA SER A 155 26.96 3.52 3.89
C SER A 155 25.74 2.70 4.29
N TRP A 156 25.79 2.06 5.47
CA TRP A 156 24.65 1.29 6.00
C TRP A 156 23.36 2.12 6.11
N LEU A 157 23.48 3.42 6.41
CA LEU A 157 22.33 4.33 6.46
C LEU A 157 21.69 4.51 5.08
N LYS A 158 22.51 4.61 4.03
CA LYS A 158 22.03 4.73 2.64
C LYS A 158 21.36 3.44 2.19
N LYS A 159 22.02 2.29 2.39
CA LYS A 159 21.44 0.97 2.11
C LYS A 159 20.08 0.80 2.80
N TYR A 160 20.00 1.13 4.09
CA TYR A 160 18.74 1.07 4.84
C TYR A 160 17.68 2.02 4.27
N SER A 161 18.07 3.25 3.89
CA SER A 161 17.11 4.22 3.34
C SER A 161 16.45 3.74 2.05
N ILE A 162 17.21 3.10 1.16
CA ILE A 162 16.72 2.51 -0.09
C ILE A 162 15.80 1.33 0.22
N LEU A 163 16.26 0.34 1.01
CA LEU A 163 15.47 -0.83 1.38
C LEU A 163 14.17 -0.43 2.09
N HIS A 164 14.24 0.49 3.04
CA HIS A 164 13.08 1.00 3.76
C HIS A 164 12.08 1.70 2.83
N ASN A 165 12.56 2.45 1.83
CA ASN A 165 11.69 3.07 0.84
C ASN A 165 11.00 2.02 -0.04
N GLU A 166 11.72 1.02 -0.52
CA GLU A 166 11.16 -0.06 -1.32
C GLU A 166 10.17 -0.93 -0.54
N MET A 167 10.43 -1.15 0.75
CA MET A 167 9.50 -1.85 1.63
C MET A 167 8.13 -1.16 1.77
N LYS A 168 8.03 0.16 1.54
CA LYS A 168 6.72 0.84 1.48
C LYS A 168 5.87 0.38 0.29
N ASN A 169 6.50 -0.13 -0.78
CA ASN A 169 5.82 -0.70 -1.94
C ASN A 169 5.62 -2.22 -1.84
N PHE A 170 6.23 -2.89 -0.85
CA PHE A 170 6.24 -4.34 -0.73
C PHE A 170 4.83 -4.95 -0.77
N ALA A 171 3.93 -4.48 0.10
CA ALA A 171 2.57 -5.01 0.17
C ALA A 171 1.83 -4.90 -1.16
N LYS A 172 1.95 -3.75 -1.83
CA LYS A 172 1.32 -3.50 -3.12
C LYS A 172 1.87 -4.40 -4.23
N LEU A 173 3.18 -4.63 -4.24
CA LEU A 173 3.82 -5.55 -5.19
C LEU A 173 3.42 -6.99 -4.92
N ALA A 174 3.44 -7.43 -3.66
CA ALA A 174 3.02 -8.77 -3.26
C ALA A 174 1.57 -9.04 -3.70
N SER A 175 0.63 -8.14 -3.37
CA SER A 175 -0.78 -8.24 -3.75
C SER A 175 -0.98 -8.35 -5.26
N ILE A 176 -0.33 -7.49 -6.06
CA ILE A 176 -0.55 -7.48 -7.52
C ILE A 176 0.12 -8.66 -8.23
N ILE A 177 1.26 -9.16 -7.72
CA ILE A 177 1.91 -10.36 -8.24
C ILE A 177 1.03 -11.59 -8.00
N GLU A 178 0.53 -11.76 -6.78
CA GLU A 178 -0.32 -12.92 -6.45
C GLU A 178 -1.69 -12.82 -7.13
N ALA A 179 -2.25 -11.61 -7.28
CA ALA A 179 -3.48 -11.42 -8.06
C ALA A 179 -3.30 -11.87 -9.52
N ARG A 180 -2.17 -11.56 -10.17
CA ARG A 180 -1.87 -12.06 -11.52
C ARG A 180 -1.80 -13.57 -11.57
N LYS A 181 -1.15 -14.21 -10.59
CA LYS A 181 -1.06 -15.67 -10.48
C LYS A 181 -2.43 -16.33 -10.30
N LEU A 182 -3.30 -15.73 -9.49
CA LEU A 182 -4.65 -16.19 -9.22
C LEU A 182 -5.58 -16.07 -10.44
N LEU A 183 -5.40 -15.01 -11.24
CA LEU A 183 -6.16 -14.80 -12.47
C LEU A 183 -5.75 -15.77 -13.57
N ILE A 184 -4.45 -15.99 -13.74
CA ILE A 184 -3.87 -16.91 -14.74
C ILE A 184 -2.91 -17.87 -14.05
N ASN A 185 -3.37 -19.07 -13.73
CA ASN A 185 -2.58 -20.07 -13.01
C ASN A 185 -1.28 -20.48 -13.72
N SER A 186 -1.20 -20.37 -15.05
CA SER A 186 0.01 -20.64 -15.83
C SER A 186 1.05 -19.52 -15.77
N TYR A 187 0.70 -18.35 -15.23
CA TYR A 187 1.64 -17.24 -15.05
C TYR A 187 2.79 -17.67 -14.13
N ASN A 188 4.03 -17.44 -14.56
CA ASN A 188 5.22 -17.75 -13.78
C ASN A 188 5.73 -16.48 -13.08
N ASN A 189 5.44 -16.37 -11.78
CA ASN A 189 5.86 -15.26 -10.93
C ASN A 189 7.12 -15.56 -10.09
N ILE A 190 7.84 -16.66 -10.34
CA ILE A 190 8.94 -17.11 -9.47
C ILE A 190 10.03 -16.05 -9.31
N SER A 191 10.46 -15.40 -10.41
CA SER A 191 11.51 -14.37 -10.34
C SER A 191 11.07 -13.12 -9.57
N GLU A 192 9.78 -12.79 -9.62
CA GLU A 192 9.21 -11.64 -8.91
C GLU A 192 9.07 -11.92 -7.42
N ILE A 193 8.65 -13.13 -7.06
CA ILE A 193 8.60 -13.60 -5.68
C ILE A 193 10.00 -13.71 -5.08
N ASN A 194 10.98 -14.23 -5.83
CA ASN A 194 12.37 -14.26 -5.38
C ASN A 194 12.92 -12.86 -5.10
N TYR A 195 12.61 -11.90 -5.96
CA TYR A 195 12.96 -10.50 -5.71
C TYR A 195 12.34 -9.97 -4.41
N LEU A 196 11.03 -10.19 -4.17
CA LEU A 196 10.39 -9.76 -2.92
C LEU A 196 11.00 -10.44 -1.69
N ASN A 197 11.32 -11.73 -1.78
CA ASN A 197 11.98 -12.46 -0.70
C ASN A 197 13.36 -11.86 -0.37
N ASN A 198 14.16 -11.53 -1.38
CA ASN A 198 15.47 -10.91 -1.19
C ASN A 198 15.32 -9.52 -0.57
N LEU A 199 14.43 -8.68 -1.11
CA LEU A 199 14.16 -7.34 -0.58
C LEU A 199 13.76 -7.39 0.90
N TYR A 200 12.85 -8.29 1.26
CA TYR A 200 12.41 -8.46 2.64
C TYR A 200 13.52 -8.98 3.55
N SER A 201 14.24 -10.01 3.12
CA SER A 201 15.36 -10.60 3.88
C SER A 201 16.43 -9.56 4.19
N ASP A 202 16.90 -8.84 3.16
CA ASP A 202 17.94 -7.82 3.31
C ASP A 202 17.49 -6.66 4.19
N TYR A 203 16.23 -6.25 4.05
CA TYR A 203 15.64 -5.23 4.90
C TYR A 203 15.61 -5.65 6.37
N ILE A 204 15.12 -6.85 6.68
CA ILE A 204 15.02 -7.34 8.06
C ILE A 204 16.41 -7.56 8.65
N GLU A 205 17.34 -8.15 7.89
CA GLU A 205 18.73 -8.31 8.34
C GLU A 205 19.34 -6.96 8.71
N LEU A 206 19.27 -5.98 7.81
CA LEU A 206 19.87 -4.68 8.06
C LEU A 206 19.15 -3.92 9.18
N LYS A 207 17.82 -3.99 9.24
CA LYS A 207 17.02 -3.38 10.31
C LYS A 207 17.41 -3.90 11.69
N ASN A 208 17.66 -5.21 11.82
CA ASN A 208 18.01 -5.83 13.09
C ASN A 208 19.46 -5.57 13.50
N GLN A 209 20.34 -5.29 12.54
CA GLN A 209 21.75 -5.05 12.81
C GLN A 209 22.08 -3.56 12.96
N ILE A 210 21.35 -2.65 12.32
CA ILE A 210 21.63 -1.21 12.40
C ILE A 210 21.20 -0.65 13.76
N SER A 211 22.13 0.02 14.45
CA SER A 211 21.83 0.76 15.68
C SER A 211 22.32 2.21 15.57
N ILE A 212 21.48 3.16 15.97
CA ILE A 212 21.77 4.59 15.82
C ILE A 212 22.01 5.21 17.20
N TYR A 213 23.18 5.82 17.35
CA TYR A 213 23.55 6.60 18.51
C TYR A 213 23.49 8.10 18.21
N VAL A 214 22.57 8.83 18.85
CA VAL A 214 22.41 10.28 18.64
C VAL A 214 23.04 11.06 19.78
N LEU A 215 24.05 11.86 19.44
CA LEU A 215 24.80 12.73 20.34
C LEU A 215 24.63 14.20 19.97
N SER A 216 24.81 15.08 20.95
CA SER A 216 24.79 16.52 20.72
C SER A 216 25.75 17.26 21.64
N ASP A 217 26.15 18.46 21.23
CA ASP A 217 26.70 19.44 22.17
C ASP A 217 25.59 19.99 23.10
N VAL A 218 26.00 20.71 24.15
CA VAL A 218 25.08 21.30 25.14
C VAL A 218 24.08 22.26 24.49
N ASN A 219 24.51 23.01 23.46
CA ASN A 219 23.68 24.00 22.79
C ASN A 219 22.57 23.37 21.93
N SER A 220 22.75 22.11 21.54
CA SER A 220 21.94 21.41 20.54
C SER A 220 21.04 20.33 21.12
N MET A 221 21.03 20.12 22.44
CA MET A 221 20.22 19.09 23.09
C MET A 221 18.74 19.14 22.68
N GLY A 222 18.18 20.34 22.49
CA GLY A 222 16.80 20.54 22.04
C GLY A 222 16.47 19.90 20.67
N PHE A 223 17.46 19.78 19.78
CA PHE A 223 17.27 19.24 18.42
C PHE A 223 17.36 17.70 18.36
N VAL A 224 17.79 17.05 19.45
CA VAL A 224 17.96 15.59 19.50
C VAL A 224 16.63 14.85 19.45
N LYS A 225 15.63 15.34 20.20
CA LYS A 225 14.33 14.65 20.35
C LYS A 225 13.65 14.42 19.01
N GLY A 226 13.58 15.44 18.16
CA GLY A 226 12.96 15.35 16.83
C GLY A 226 13.63 14.30 15.92
N VAL A 227 14.96 14.24 15.95
CA VAL A 227 15.74 13.26 15.19
C VAL A 227 15.49 11.85 15.72
N LYS A 228 15.58 11.65 17.04
CA LYS A 228 15.32 10.34 17.68
C LYS A 228 13.93 9.82 17.34
N THR A 229 12.89 10.63 17.53
CA THR A 229 11.51 10.25 17.21
C THR A 229 11.36 9.84 15.74
N ALA A 230 11.95 10.59 14.83
CA ALA A 230 11.87 10.29 13.40
C ALA A 230 12.64 9.04 12.98
N LEU A 231 13.79 8.76 13.60
CA LEU A 231 14.54 7.51 13.35
C LEU A 231 13.74 6.30 13.85
N SER A 232 13.22 6.35 15.08
CA SER A 232 12.41 5.28 15.64
C SER A 232 11.13 5.04 14.83
N SER A 233 10.47 6.10 14.35
CA SER A 233 9.28 5.95 13.50
C SER A 233 9.59 5.31 12.13
N ASN A 234 10.86 5.33 11.69
CA ASN A 234 11.32 4.62 10.50
C ASN A 234 11.90 3.23 10.83
N GLY A 235 11.63 2.71 12.04
CA GLY A 235 12.01 1.35 12.45
C GLY A 235 13.46 1.16 12.86
N LEU A 236 14.24 2.25 12.98
CA LEU A 236 15.63 2.18 13.41
C LEU A 236 15.73 2.11 14.94
N GLU A 237 16.56 1.18 15.42
CA GLU A 237 16.82 1.06 16.84
C GLU A 237 17.72 2.22 17.32
N LEU A 238 17.30 2.88 18.41
CA LEU A 238 18.14 3.84 19.10
C LEU A 238 18.89 3.15 20.22
N SER A 239 20.21 3.26 20.20
CA SER A 239 21.07 2.69 21.24
C SER A 239 21.82 3.79 22.00
N SER A 240 22.30 3.46 23.20
CA SER A 240 23.24 4.31 23.95
C SER A 240 24.70 4.01 23.62
N LYS A 241 24.96 2.88 22.95
CA LYS A 241 26.28 2.42 22.52
C LYS A 241 26.16 1.59 21.23
N PRO A 242 27.22 1.50 20.42
CA PRO A 242 27.26 0.60 19.27
C PRO A 242 26.93 -0.85 19.66
N LYS A 243 26.10 -1.51 18.85
CA LYS A 243 25.71 -2.93 19.05
C LYS A 243 26.30 -3.88 18.00
N SER A 244 26.70 -3.36 16.86
CA SER A 244 27.20 -4.10 15.69
C SER A 244 28.16 -3.23 14.88
N ASP A 245 28.90 -3.83 13.97
CA ASP A 245 29.70 -3.17 12.92
C ASP A 245 28.87 -2.25 11.99
N LYS A 246 27.55 -2.44 11.93
CA LYS A 246 26.60 -1.60 11.18
C LYS A 246 26.05 -0.41 11.98
N SER A 247 26.59 -0.15 13.17
CA SER A 247 26.16 0.96 14.03
C SER A 247 26.60 2.32 13.49
N LEU A 248 25.80 3.35 13.75
CA LEU A 248 26.02 4.71 13.25
C LEU A 248 25.92 5.74 14.37
N LYS A 249 26.75 6.77 14.31
CA LYS A 249 26.71 7.90 15.23
C LYS A 249 26.23 9.16 14.51
N ILE A 250 25.14 9.75 14.97
CA ILE A 250 24.67 11.07 14.51
C ILE A 250 25.10 12.10 15.54
N PHE A 251 25.93 13.05 15.14
CA PHE A 251 26.36 14.16 15.98
C PHE A 251 25.70 15.46 15.55
N ILE A 252 25.05 16.13 16.51
CA ILE A 252 24.27 17.34 16.31
C ILE A 252 24.96 18.51 17.02
N THR A 253 25.32 19.52 16.24
CA THR A 253 25.91 20.78 16.77
C THR A 253 25.13 21.97 16.28
N SER A 254 25.09 23.05 17.04
CA SER A 254 24.32 24.23 16.67
C SER A 254 24.90 25.52 17.22
N THR A 255 24.70 26.57 16.43
CA THR A 255 25.01 27.94 16.82
C THR A 255 23.72 28.74 16.74
N THR A 256 23.34 29.37 17.84
CA THR A 256 22.11 30.17 17.93
C THR A 256 22.46 31.64 17.99
N GLN A 257 21.89 32.42 17.09
CA GLN A 257 21.94 33.88 17.11
C GLN A 257 20.59 34.42 17.57
N ASN A 258 20.62 35.29 18.58
CA ASN A 258 19.44 35.95 19.12
C ASN A 258 19.46 37.41 18.67
N VAL A 259 18.37 37.86 18.05
CA VAL A 259 18.23 39.22 17.51
C VAL A 259 16.87 39.77 17.89
N GLN A 260 16.80 41.00 18.40
CA GLN A 260 15.55 41.70 18.62
C GLN A 260 15.15 42.44 17.35
N ASP A 261 13.90 42.26 16.91
CA ASP A 261 13.42 42.78 15.62
C ASP A 261 11.95 43.22 15.76
N TYR A 262 11.69 44.53 15.70
CA TYR A 262 10.35 45.16 15.82
C TYR A 262 9.50 44.63 16.99
N GLY A 263 10.07 44.56 18.20
CA GLY A 263 9.37 44.08 19.39
C GLY A 263 9.22 42.55 19.48
N PHE A 264 9.84 41.80 18.57
CA PHE A 264 9.94 40.35 18.67
C PHE A 264 11.37 39.90 19.01
N ASN A 265 11.47 38.92 19.89
CA ASN A 265 12.68 38.16 20.11
C ASN A 265 12.80 37.10 19.01
N LYS A 266 13.80 37.22 18.13
CA LYS A 266 14.09 36.25 17.06
C LYS A 266 15.24 35.35 17.49
N SER A 267 15.09 34.05 17.30
CA SER A 267 16.16 33.07 17.47
C SER A 267 16.42 32.37 16.15
N LYS A 268 17.68 32.39 15.67
CA LYS A 268 18.14 31.75 14.44
C LYS A 268 19.21 30.73 14.79
N SER A 269 18.88 29.46 14.68
CA SER A 269 19.77 28.33 14.94
C SER A 269 20.30 27.75 13.63
N LEU A 270 21.62 27.75 13.45
CA LEU A 270 22.29 26.96 12.43
C LEU A 270 22.65 25.61 13.03
N VAL A 271 22.02 24.53 12.56
CA VAL A 271 22.18 23.19 13.11
C VAL A 271 22.82 22.28 12.06
N LYS A 272 23.90 21.59 12.45
CA LYS A 272 24.62 20.62 11.64
C LYS A 272 24.33 19.23 12.16
N TYR A 273 23.99 18.32 11.24
CA TYR A 273 23.77 16.91 11.48
C TYR A 273 24.86 16.16 10.72
N THR A 274 25.75 15.48 11.45
CA THR A 274 26.83 14.70 10.85
C THR A 274 26.70 13.26 11.28
N THR A 275 26.59 12.35 10.31
CA THR A 275 26.52 10.91 10.56
C THR A 275 27.88 10.30 10.29
N TYR A 276 28.34 9.49 11.23
CA TYR A 276 29.58 8.72 11.17
C TYR A 276 29.28 7.22 11.23
N ASP A 277 30.08 6.44 10.52
CA ASP A 277 30.19 5.00 10.78
C ASP A 277 31.05 4.72 12.03
N LEU A 278 31.26 3.45 12.35
CA LEU A 278 32.10 3.08 13.49
C LEU A 278 33.58 3.40 13.31
N ASN A 279 34.04 3.45 12.06
CA ASN A 279 35.40 3.82 11.71
C ASN A 279 35.60 5.35 11.74
N LYS A 280 34.59 6.11 12.18
CA LYS A 280 34.57 7.58 12.23
C LYS A 280 34.62 8.24 10.85
N ASN A 281 34.34 7.50 9.77
CA ASN A 281 34.17 8.08 8.46
C ASN A 281 32.83 8.82 8.42
N LYS A 282 32.84 10.02 7.84
CA LYS A 282 31.62 10.81 7.63
C LYS A 282 30.82 10.21 6.48
N VAL A 283 29.67 9.63 6.79
CA VAL A 283 28.79 8.97 5.80
C VAL A 283 27.62 9.84 5.35
N ALA A 284 27.21 10.82 6.17
CA ALA A 284 26.22 11.81 5.78
C ALA A 284 26.45 13.13 6.49
N PHE A 285 26.07 14.23 5.84
CA PHE A 285 26.14 15.56 6.42
C PHE A 285 25.06 16.46 5.84
N LYS A 286 24.33 17.14 6.74
CA LYS A 286 23.40 18.19 6.35
C LYS A 286 23.43 19.32 7.37
N GLN A 287 23.26 20.53 6.84
CA GLN A 287 23.09 21.73 7.64
C GLN A 287 21.72 22.33 7.38
N HIS A 288 21.07 22.78 8.44
CA HIS A 288 19.77 23.45 8.38
C HIS A 288 19.79 24.70 9.23
N THR A 289 19.13 25.74 8.71
CA THR A 289 18.85 26.95 9.47
C THR A 289 17.40 26.90 9.93
N PHE A 290 17.17 27.01 11.23
CA PHE A 290 15.85 27.16 11.82
C PHE A 290 15.74 28.53 12.45
N SER A 291 14.72 29.28 12.08
CA SER A 291 14.45 30.58 12.69
C SER A 291 13.00 30.67 13.12
N ALA A 292 12.77 31.25 14.28
CA ALA A 292 11.44 31.60 14.76
C ALA A 292 11.49 32.90 15.57
N LYS A 293 10.31 33.47 15.81
CA LYS A 293 10.11 34.74 16.51
C LYS A 293 9.11 34.54 17.64
N SER A 294 9.28 35.26 18.74
CA SER A 294 8.33 35.31 19.85
C SER A 294 8.30 36.69 20.48
N ARG A 295 7.11 37.14 20.90
CA ARG A 295 6.98 38.35 21.73
C ARG A 295 7.40 38.11 23.19
N LYS A 296 7.45 36.85 23.64
CA LYS A 296 7.71 36.49 25.04
C LYS A 296 9.20 36.53 25.38
N SER A 297 10.00 35.73 24.68
CA SER A 297 11.45 35.62 24.96
C SER A 297 12.20 34.91 23.83
N TYR A 298 13.53 35.00 23.84
CA TYR A 298 14.38 34.19 22.95
C TYR A 298 14.24 32.69 23.19
N SER A 299 13.97 32.26 24.43
CA SER A 299 13.75 30.85 24.76
C SER A 299 12.49 30.30 24.08
N ASP A 300 11.40 31.07 24.11
CA ASP A 300 10.17 30.71 23.41
C ASP A 300 10.37 30.69 21.88
N ALA A 301 11.09 31.67 21.33
CA ALA A 301 11.49 31.64 19.93
C ALA A 301 12.35 30.41 19.59
N LYS A 302 13.27 29.99 20.47
CA LYS A 302 14.06 28.77 20.28
C LYS A 302 13.18 27.52 20.33
N ALA A 303 12.20 27.44 21.23
CA ALA A 303 11.26 26.32 21.27
C ALA A 303 10.44 26.20 19.96
N GLN A 304 9.98 27.32 19.40
CA GLN A 304 9.30 27.34 18.10
C GLN A 304 10.22 26.88 16.96
N SER A 305 11.53 27.14 17.03
CA SER A 305 12.50 26.64 16.04
C SER A 305 12.62 25.11 16.05
N LEU A 306 12.39 24.46 17.20
CA LEU A 306 12.34 22.98 17.31
C LEU A 306 11.09 22.41 16.63
N ILE A 307 9.97 23.14 16.69
CA ILE A 307 8.75 22.77 15.95
C ILE A 307 9.03 22.84 14.44
N HIS A 308 9.71 23.89 13.97
CA HIS A 308 10.13 24.01 12.57
C HIS A 308 11.04 22.86 12.12
N GLN A 309 11.94 22.38 12.99
CA GLN A 309 12.75 21.19 12.73
C GLN A 309 11.85 19.97 12.47
N ASN A 310 10.92 19.68 13.37
CA ASN A 310 10.03 18.53 13.25
C ASN A 310 9.19 18.59 11.96
N SER A 311 8.66 19.76 11.63
CA SER A 311 7.92 19.97 10.38
C SER A 311 8.80 19.74 9.15
N LYS A 312 10.08 20.16 9.20
CA LYS A 312 11.02 19.93 8.11
C LYS A 312 11.39 18.45 7.96
N ILE A 313 11.58 17.71 9.07
CA ILE A 313 11.79 16.26 9.04
C ILE A 313 10.57 15.55 8.43
N LYS A 314 9.35 15.93 8.82
CA LYS A 314 8.12 15.36 8.22
C LYS A 314 8.02 15.62 6.72
N LYS A 315 8.42 16.80 6.27
CA LYS A 315 8.36 17.19 4.84
C LYS A 315 9.41 16.47 3.99
N LEU A 316 10.65 16.35 4.48
CA LEU A 316 11.76 15.78 3.71
C LEU A 316 11.88 14.26 3.89
N GLY A 317 11.44 13.71 5.02
CA GLY A 317 11.87 12.41 5.49
C GLY A 317 13.21 12.49 6.22
N ILE A 318 13.46 11.53 7.13
CA ILE A 318 14.63 11.56 8.02
C ILE A 318 15.96 11.38 7.27
N PHE A 319 15.99 10.56 6.21
CA PHE A 319 17.20 10.27 5.46
C PHE A 319 17.69 11.51 4.68
N ASP A 320 16.80 12.14 3.90
CA ASP A 320 17.09 13.39 3.18
C ASP A 320 17.44 14.54 4.14
N PHE A 321 16.76 14.60 5.28
CA PHE A 321 17.04 15.55 6.34
C PHE A 321 18.46 15.38 6.91
N LEU A 322 18.93 14.15 7.07
CA LEU A 322 20.31 13.85 7.50
C LEU A 322 21.33 13.99 6.36
N GLY A 323 20.89 14.16 5.12
CA GLY A 323 21.76 14.31 3.95
C GLY A 323 22.26 12.99 3.38
N VAL A 324 21.51 11.91 3.57
CA VAL A 324 21.68 10.67 2.82
C VAL A 324 21.26 10.95 1.37
N LYS A 325 22.09 10.57 0.40
CA LYS A 325 21.84 10.75 -1.03
C LYS A 325 21.85 9.42 -1.74
#